data_AF-A0A528LJ34-F1
#
_entry.id   AF-A0A528LJ34-F1
#
_cell.length_a   1.000
_cell.length_b   1.000
_cell.length_c   1.000
_cell.angle_alpha   90.00
_cell.angle_beta   90.00
_cell.angle_gamma   90.00
#
_symmetry.space_group_name_H-M   'P 1'
#
loop_
_entity.id
_entity.type
_entity.pdbx_description
1 polymer ?
#
loop_
_entity_poly.entity_id
_entity_poly.type
_entity_poly.pdbx_seq_one_letter_code
_entity_poly.pdbx_strand_id
1 'polypeptide(L)'
;EEGRAQAALGWTGKLTISWGEVRYSLSDAAGKPVPLRSVKVLFRHPAYEGADKAVTLAVASGQEFAARHTPRDGVWIVEVDTDAGLAESYRDVRRIMISHGALQ
;
A
#
# COMPACT_ATOMS: atom_id res chain seq x y z
N GLU A 1 3.35 7.67 19.13
CA GLU A 1 2.36 8.77 19.06
C GLU A 1 1.83 8.94 17.63
N GLU A 2 2.72 8.85 16.64
CA GLU A 2 2.45 8.85 15.18
C GLU A 2 1.25 8.00 14.72
N GLY A 3 1.15 6.74 15.14
CA GLY A 3 0.02 5.88 14.74
C GLY A 3 -1.36 6.42 15.20
N ARG A 4 -1.42 7.15 16.32
CA ARG A 4 -2.67 7.79 16.77
C ARG A 4 -3.01 9.03 15.95
N ALA A 5 -2.01 9.82 15.59
CA ALA A 5 -2.19 10.99 14.72
C ALA A 5 -2.68 10.56 13.33
N GLN A 6 -2.11 9.48 12.76
CA GLN A 6 -2.57 8.92 11.49
C GLN A 6 -3.98 8.34 11.59
N ALA A 7 -4.30 7.63 12.67
CA ALA A 7 -5.65 7.13 12.90
C ALA A 7 -6.70 8.26 12.99
N ALA A 8 -6.33 9.40 13.58
CA ALA A 8 -7.21 10.56 13.70
C ALA A 8 -7.53 11.23 12.35
N LEU A 9 -6.74 10.98 11.29
CA LEU A 9 -7.04 11.50 9.94
C LEU A 9 -8.29 10.88 9.34
N GLY A 10 -8.67 9.67 9.77
CA GLY A 10 -9.79 8.92 9.19
C GLY A 10 -9.58 8.51 7.73
N TRP A 11 -8.34 8.55 7.24
CA TRP A 11 -8.00 8.20 5.86
C TRP A 11 -8.07 6.69 5.63
N THR A 12 -8.44 6.31 4.41
CA THR A 12 -8.60 4.90 3.99
C THR A 12 -7.74 4.60 2.77
N GLY A 13 -6.78 3.68 2.93
CA GLY A 13 -5.97 3.16 1.83
C GLY A 13 -6.68 2.02 1.09
N LYS A 14 -6.74 2.10 -0.24
CA LYS A 14 -7.22 1.03 -1.12
C LYS A 14 -6.04 0.40 -1.83
N LEU A 15 -5.68 -0.81 -1.42
CA LEU A 15 -4.67 -1.65 -2.05
C LEU A 15 -5.37 -2.73 -2.89
N THR A 16 -4.97 -2.88 -4.16
CA THR A 16 -5.38 -4.01 -5.00
C THR A 16 -4.15 -4.71 -5.56
N ILE A 17 -4.22 -6.03 -5.67
CA ILE A 17 -3.20 -6.86 -6.32
C ILE A 17 -3.93 -7.85 -7.19
N SER A 18 -3.73 -7.77 -8.50
CA SER A 18 -4.34 -8.67 -9.47
C SER A 18 -3.65 -8.51 -10.82
N TRP A 19 -3.74 -9.52 -11.69
CA TRP A 19 -3.26 -9.42 -13.08
C TRP A 19 -1.79 -8.99 -13.23
N GLY A 20 -0.92 -9.34 -12.28
CA GLY A 20 0.49 -8.95 -12.35
C GLY A 20 0.79 -7.54 -11.81
N GLU A 21 -0.19 -6.85 -11.23
CA GLU A 21 -0.09 -5.44 -10.89
C GLU A 21 -0.55 -5.16 -9.45
N VAL A 22 0.19 -4.28 -8.78
CA VAL A 22 -0.17 -3.69 -7.49
C VAL A 22 -0.65 -2.27 -7.77
N ARG A 23 -1.82 -1.91 -7.24
CA ARG A 23 -2.35 -0.54 -7.30
C ARG A 23 -2.69 -0.03 -5.92
N TYR A 24 -2.51 1.27 -5.71
CA TYR A 24 -2.80 1.94 -4.46
C TYR A 24 -3.42 3.32 -4.68
N SER A 25 -4.42 3.66 -3.88
CA SER A 25 -4.97 5.01 -3.74
C SER A 25 -5.33 5.29 -2.29
N LEU A 26 -5.31 6.56 -1.91
CA LEU A 26 -5.68 7.01 -0.57
C LEU A 26 -6.88 7.96 -0.64
N SER A 27 -7.85 7.78 0.26
CA SER A 27 -9.01 8.67 0.39
C SER A 27 -9.08 9.26 1.79
N ASP A 28 -9.54 10.50 1.91
CA ASP A 28 -9.77 11.15 3.20
C ASP A 28 -11.02 10.62 3.91
N ALA A 29 -11.31 11.14 5.12
CA ALA A 29 -12.48 10.74 5.90
C ALA A 29 -13.83 11.01 5.20
N ALA A 30 -13.86 11.90 4.20
CA ALA A 30 -15.03 12.20 3.38
C ALA A 30 -15.07 11.37 2.07
N GLY A 31 -14.10 10.47 1.87
CA GLY A 31 -13.96 9.64 0.67
C GLY A 31 -13.30 10.36 -0.51
N LYS A 32 -12.82 11.60 -0.34
CA LYS A 32 -12.16 12.34 -1.42
C LYS A 32 -10.74 11.82 -1.65
N PRO A 33 -10.27 11.70 -2.89
CA PRO A 33 -8.89 11.29 -3.16
C PRO A 33 -7.87 12.23 -2.51
N VAL A 34 -6.91 11.66 -1.80
CA VAL A 34 -5.76 12.38 -1.23
C VAL A 34 -4.64 12.43 -2.26
N PRO A 35 -4.12 13.61 -2.63
CA PRO A 35 -2.98 13.69 -3.52
C PRO A 35 -1.71 13.13 -2.89
N LEU A 36 -1.05 12.21 -3.60
CA LEU A 36 0.20 11.60 -3.15
C LEU A 36 1.35 12.03 -4.06
N ARG A 37 2.52 12.27 -3.46
CA ARG A 37 3.77 12.57 -4.17
C ARG A 37 4.54 11.31 -4.51
N SER A 38 4.53 10.33 -3.59
CA SER A 38 5.16 9.03 -3.81
C SER A 38 4.48 7.94 -3.00
N VAL A 39 4.56 6.71 -3.51
CA VAL A 39 4.06 5.50 -2.84
C VAL A 39 5.11 4.40 -2.92
N LYS A 40 5.47 3.87 -1.76
CA LYS A 40 6.38 2.72 -1.63
C LYS A 40 5.65 1.60 -0.91
N VAL A 41 5.68 0.41 -1.49
CA VAL A 41 5.08 -0.80 -0.92
C VAL A 41 6.19 -1.75 -0.52
N LEU A 42 6.19 -2.20 0.72
CA LEU A 42 7.07 -3.23 1.24
C LEU A 42 6.27 -4.48 1.54
N PHE A 43 6.58 -5.55 0.83
CA PHE A 43 6.05 -6.89 1.06
C PHE A 43 6.98 -7.63 2.00
N ARG A 44 6.46 -8.14 3.12
CA ARG A 44 7.20 -8.96 4.07
C ARG A 44 6.57 -10.33 4.24
N HIS A 45 7.39 -11.38 4.13
CA HIS A 45 6.90 -12.75 4.31
C HIS A 45 7.13 -13.19 5.77
N PRO A 46 6.08 -13.53 6.55
CA PRO A 46 6.21 -13.77 7.99
C PRO A 46 7.17 -14.89 8.39
N ALA A 47 7.41 -15.86 7.49
CA ALA A 47 8.26 -17.01 7.76
C ALA A 47 9.59 -17.00 6.98
N TYR A 48 9.82 -16.01 6.11
CA TYR A 48 11.01 -16.00 5.24
C TYR A 48 11.40 -14.58 4.84
N GLU A 49 12.21 -13.92 5.66
CA GLU A 49 12.67 -12.53 5.43
C GLU A 49 13.42 -12.35 4.10
N GLY A 50 14.02 -13.42 3.56
CA GLY A 50 14.69 -13.40 2.25
C GLY A 50 13.76 -13.12 1.06
N ALA A 51 12.44 -13.11 1.27
CA ALA A 51 11.45 -12.73 0.26
C ALA A 51 10.94 -11.29 0.41
N ASP A 52 11.48 -10.50 1.33
CA ASP A 52 11.08 -9.10 1.49
C ASP A 52 11.36 -8.32 0.19
N LYS A 53 10.35 -7.62 -0.30
CA LYS A 53 10.44 -6.87 -1.56
C LYS A 53 9.86 -5.47 -1.41
N ALA A 54 10.69 -4.47 -1.69
CA ALA A 54 10.26 -3.10 -1.87
C ALA A 54 9.90 -2.83 -3.33
N VAL A 55 8.75 -2.18 -3.56
CA VAL A 55 8.25 -1.78 -4.87
C VAL A 55 7.84 -0.30 -4.79
N THR A 56 8.41 0.53 -5.66
CA THR A 56 7.98 1.91 -5.83
C THR A 56 6.90 1.94 -6.90
N LEU A 57 5.75 2.53 -6.58
CA LEU A 57 4.66 2.68 -7.54
C LEU A 57 4.83 3.98 -8.34
N ALA A 58 4.49 3.94 -9.62
CA ALA A 58 4.44 5.10 -10.49
C ALA A 58 3.00 5.63 -10.58
N VAL A 59 2.85 6.91 -10.92
CA VAL A 59 1.53 7.50 -11.20
C VAL A 59 0.90 6.74 -12.37
N ALA A 60 -0.33 6.26 -12.17
CA ALA A 60 -1.09 5.53 -13.20
C ALA A 60 -2.19 6.42 -13.79
N SER A 61 -3.27 6.65 -13.04
CA SER A 61 -4.39 7.50 -13.44
C SER A 61 -4.97 8.27 -12.26
N GLY A 62 -5.26 9.56 -12.44
CA GLY A 62 -5.77 10.40 -11.36
C GLY A 62 -4.82 10.42 -10.15
N GLN A 63 -5.31 9.97 -8.99
CA GLN A 63 -4.54 9.83 -7.74
C GLN A 63 -4.20 8.36 -7.41
N GLU A 64 -4.26 7.49 -8.40
CA GLU A 64 -3.89 6.08 -8.27
C GLU A 64 -2.46 5.83 -8.76
N PHE A 65 -1.75 5.01 -8.00
CA PHE A 65 -0.37 4.60 -8.26
C PHE A 65 -0.32 3.10 -8.56
N ALA A 66 0.54 2.68 -9.49
CA ALA A 66 0.66 1.27 -9.86
C ALA A 66 2.10 0.85 -10.18
N ALA A 67 2.37 -0.45 -10.04
CA ALA A 67 3.57 -1.10 -10.54
C ALA A 67 3.32 -2.57 -10.87
N ARG A 68 4.09 -3.09 -11.84
CA ARG A 68 4.10 -4.52 -12.16
C ARG A 68 4.82 -5.28 -11.06
N HIS A 69 4.04 -5.96 -10.22
CA HIS A 69 4.53 -6.87 -9.21
C HIS A 69 3.39 -7.78 -8.76
N THR A 70 3.72 -9.01 -8.39
CA THR A 70 2.79 -9.92 -7.72
C THR A 70 3.61 -10.78 -6.78
N PRO A 71 3.37 -10.69 -5.46
CA PRO A 71 3.98 -11.60 -4.51
C PRO A 71 3.54 -13.03 -4.82
N ARG A 72 4.33 -14.02 -4.40
CA ARG A 72 3.90 -15.42 -4.50
C ARG A 72 2.68 -15.66 -3.61
N ASP A 73 1.92 -16.69 -3.95
CA ASP A 73 0.79 -17.14 -3.13
C ASP A 73 1.25 -17.40 -1.69
N GLY A 74 0.41 -16.98 -0.73
CA GLY A 74 0.71 -17.07 0.70
C GLY A 74 0.29 -15.83 1.50
N VAL A 75 0.67 -15.85 2.77
CA VAL A 75 0.41 -14.76 3.72
C VAL A 75 1.54 -13.73 3.63
N TRP A 76 1.18 -12.45 3.59
CA TRP A 76 2.12 -11.34 3.59
C TRP A 76 1.72 -10.28 4.61
N ILE A 77 2.70 -9.56 5.12
CA ILE A 77 2.49 -8.24 5.74
C ILE A 77 2.91 -7.22 4.69
N VAL A 78 2.00 -6.30 4.37
CA VAL A 78 2.26 -5.20 3.45
C VAL A 78 2.30 -3.90 4.24
N GLU A 79 3.39 -3.18 4.08
CA GLU A 79 3.56 -1.81 4.58
C GLU A 79 3.56 -0.88 3.37
N VAL A 80 2.59 0.03 3.31
CA VAL A 80 2.56 1.11 2.32
C VAL A 80 2.97 2.40 3.01
N ASP A 81 4.11 2.95 2.61
CA ASP A 81 4.54 4.28 3.02
C ASP A 81 4.21 5.27 1.90
N THR A 82 3.48 6.33 2.24
CA THR A 82 3.07 7.35 1.28
C THR A 82 3.48 8.75 1.72
N ASP A 83 3.96 9.54 0.77
CA ASP A 83 4.16 10.98 0.95
C ASP A 83 2.89 11.71 0.49
N ALA A 84 2.08 12.16 1.45
CA ALA A 84 0.86 12.94 1.24
C ALA A 84 1.07 14.44 1.52
N GLY A 85 2.31 14.92 1.61
CA GLY A 85 2.62 16.30 2.01
C GLY A 85 2.35 16.59 3.50
N LEU A 86 2.22 15.55 4.31
CA LEU A 86 2.17 15.63 5.78
C LEU A 86 3.59 15.80 6.35
N ALA A 87 3.69 16.17 7.64
CA ALA A 87 4.98 16.25 8.33
C ALA A 87 5.72 14.89 8.37
N GLU A 88 4.96 13.80 8.47
CA GLU A 88 5.45 12.43 8.45
C GLU A 88 4.72 11.62 7.38
N SER A 89 5.36 10.61 6.80
CA SER A 89 4.73 9.72 5.83
C SER A 89 3.52 9.01 6.43
N TYR A 90 2.42 8.90 5.67
CA TYR A 90 1.28 8.09 6.07
C TYR A 90 1.61 6.62 5.84
N ARG A 91 1.45 5.80 6.89
CA ARG A 91 1.79 4.39 6.87
C ARG A 91 0.54 3.52 7.01
N ASP A 92 0.38 2.61 6.07
CA ASP A 92 -0.72 1.65 6.02
C ASP A 92 -0.14 0.24 6.08
N VAL A 93 -0.30 -0.40 7.25
CA VAL A 93 0.19 -1.76 7.50
C VAL A 93 -0.97 -2.71 7.57
N ARG A 94 -0.93 -3.76 6.74
CA ARG A 94 -1.99 -4.77 6.69
C ARG A 94 -1.43 -6.16 6.42
N ARG A 95 -2.03 -7.17 7.03
CA ARG A 95 -1.80 -8.57 6.69
C ARG A 95 -2.74 -8.96 5.56
N ILE A 96 -2.22 -9.58 4.51
CA ILE A 96 -2.97 -9.97 3.31
C ILE A 96 -2.74 -11.45 2.98
N MET A 97 -3.66 -12.02 2.20
CA MET A 97 -3.51 -13.31 1.55
C MET A 97 -3.42 -13.11 0.04
N ILE A 98 -2.39 -13.69 -0.59
CA ILE A 98 -2.31 -13.80 -2.04
C ILE A 98 -2.66 -15.23 -2.42
N SER A 99 -3.58 -15.39 -3.36
CA SER A 99 -3.91 -16.68 -3.97
C SER A 99 -4.13 -16.48 -5.46
N HIS A 100 -3.57 -17.37 -6.28
CA HIS A 100 -3.62 -17.29 -7.74
C HIS A 100 -3.18 -15.91 -8.27
N GLY A 101 -2.17 -15.32 -7.63
CA GLY A 101 -1.64 -14.00 -7.99
C GLY A 101 -2.59 -12.81 -7.72
N ALA A 102 -3.60 -12.98 -6.87
CA ALA A 102 -4.53 -11.93 -6.49
C ALA A 102 -4.70 -11.80 -4.97
N LEU A 103 -4.87 -10.57 -4.51
CA LEU A 103 -5.32 -10.25 -3.15
C LEU A 103 -6.71 -10.83 -2.93
N GLN A 104 -6.89 -11.57 -1.83
CA GLN A 104 -8.17 -12.11 -1.38
C GLN A 104 -8.89 -11.18 -0.40
#